data_AF-A0A966KNA7-F1
#
_entry.id   AF-A0A966KNA7-F1
#
_cell.length_a   1.000
_cell.length_b   1.000
_cell.length_c   1.000
_cell.angle_alpha   90.00
_cell.angle_beta   90.00
_cell.angle_gamma   90.00
#
_symmetry.space_group_name_H-M   'P 1'
#
loop_
_entity.id
_entity.type
_entity.pdbx_description
1 polymer ?
#
loop_
_entity_poly.entity_id
_entity_poly.type
_entity_poly.pdbx_seq_one_letter_code
_entity_poly.pdbx_strand_id
1 'polypeptide(L)'
;LGWQTAASFLLGALCSGTAGFIGMYSATKANVRTAVAARDQGSSEALNIAFFGGSIMGLTVAAMGLFGVGILFYFFAGNIDTIHAIEGFAMGASSVALFSRVGGGIFTKSADVGADLVGKVEAGIPEDDPRNPGVIADNVGDNVGDVAGMGSDIFESYCGSMIACIALAASMTSATVNSLGGSQYMLQYMPLALASLGIICSLLGILTVKAFSSKSAETALRYGTIGSAVVFVIASYFLINLMGVSSGVWIAVLTGSVGGIVVGLVTEYYTGGSPVEKIAKDGETGSATVLISGLATGMQSVAIPVLTIVSIIFISNIYAGLYGVGIAAVGMLSTVGITMAIDAYGPVADNAGGIAEMSEMGKETRQITDSLDEVGNTTAAIGKGFAISAAALAALALISAYIEKISMKDESFVLAINDPLVLCGMFLGGIFPFLVSSMTMTAVGDAAFDMIKEIRRQF
;
A
#
# COMPACT_ATOMS: atom_id res chain seq x y z
N LEU A 1 29.50 -4.34 -5.36
CA LEU A 1 28.45 -3.62 -4.60
C LEU A 1 29.00 -2.82 -3.42
N GLY A 2 30.18 -3.12 -2.86
CA GLY A 2 30.82 -2.23 -1.87
C GLY A 2 30.11 -2.20 -0.51
N TRP A 3 30.72 -1.56 0.49
CA TRP A 3 30.16 -1.49 1.85
C TRP A 3 29.01 -0.46 1.95
N GLN A 4 28.99 0.55 1.07
CA GLN A 4 27.95 1.57 1.03
C GLN A 4 26.59 0.97 0.69
N THR A 5 26.51 0.12 -0.34
CA THR A 5 25.25 -0.59 -0.67
C THR A 5 24.81 -1.52 0.44
N ALA A 6 25.75 -2.21 1.10
CA ALA A 6 25.43 -3.07 2.24
C ALA A 6 24.88 -2.26 3.44
N ALA A 7 25.46 -1.10 3.73
CA ALA A 7 24.96 -0.19 4.76
C ALA A 7 23.57 0.37 4.40
N SER A 8 23.34 0.77 3.15
CA SER A 8 22.01 1.19 2.68
C SER A 8 20.97 0.08 2.81
N PHE A 9 21.33 -1.17 2.48
CA PHE A 9 20.47 -2.34 2.64
C PHE A 9 20.07 -2.55 4.10
N LEU A 10 21.03 -2.52 5.02
CA LEU A 10 20.73 -2.65 6.44
C LEU A 10 19.84 -1.51 6.94
N LEU A 11 20.08 -0.28 6.51
CA LEU A 11 19.24 0.86 6.87
C LEU A 11 17.81 0.69 6.34
N GLY A 12 17.64 0.28 5.08
CA GLY A 12 16.32 0.03 4.48
C GLY A 12 15.55 -1.06 5.21
N ALA A 13 16.22 -2.16 5.55
CA ALA A 13 15.63 -3.25 6.33
C ALA A 13 15.21 -2.78 7.74
N LEU A 14 16.06 -2.02 8.43
CA LEU A 14 15.76 -1.47 9.76
C LEU A 14 14.60 -0.49 9.72
N CYS A 15 14.56 0.44 8.75
CA CYS A 15 13.47 1.39 8.62
C CYS A 15 12.14 0.70 8.30
N SER A 16 12.13 -0.27 7.38
CA SER A 16 10.93 -1.04 7.03
C SER A 16 10.39 -1.82 8.24
N GLY A 17 11.25 -2.58 8.92
CA GLY A 17 10.86 -3.35 10.11
C GLY A 17 10.38 -2.46 11.27
N THR A 18 11.03 -1.30 11.47
CA THR A 18 10.61 -0.33 12.49
C THR A 18 9.26 0.30 12.17
N ALA A 19 9.01 0.63 10.90
CA ALA A 19 7.72 1.19 10.48
C ALA A 19 6.58 0.20 10.71
N GLY A 20 6.76 -1.08 10.33
CA GLY A 20 5.79 -2.14 10.61
C GLY A 20 5.55 -2.34 12.11
N PHE A 21 6.62 -2.38 12.91
CA PHE A 21 6.51 -2.55 14.37
C PHE A 21 5.77 -1.40 15.05
N ILE A 22 6.08 -0.15 14.69
CA ILE A 22 5.39 1.03 15.25
C ILE A 22 3.91 1.02 14.87
N GLY A 23 3.57 0.63 13.63
CA GLY A 23 2.19 0.46 13.19
C GLY A 23 1.44 -0.55 14.07
N MET A 24 1.99 -1.75 14.23
CA MET A 24 1.43 -2.81 15.09
C MET A 24 1.28 -2.36 16.54
N TYR A 25 2.31 -1.68 17.09
CA TYR A 25 2.26 -1.16 18.45
C TYR A 25 1.17 -0.10 18.63
N SER A 26 0.94 0.75 17.64
CA SER A 26 -0.15 1.72 17.65
C SER A 26 -1.51 1.04 17.60
N ALA A 27 -1.69 0.11 16.65
CA ALA A 27 -2.96 -0.59 16.43
C ALA A 27 -3.42 -1.36 17.68
N THR A 28 -2.53 -2.13 18.30
CA THR A 28 -2.78 -2.88 19.54
C THR A 28 -3.08 -2.02 20.78
N LYS A 29 -2.84 -0.70 20.72
CA LYS A 29 -3.25 0.25 21.76
C LYS A 29 -4.51 1.01 21.40
N ALA A 30 -4.75 1.21 20.10
CA ALA A 30 -5.91 1.92 19.59
C ALA A 30 -7.17 1.04 19.62
N ASN A 31 -7.08 -0.24 19.28
CA ASN A 31 -8.21 -1.17 19.20
C ASN A 31 -9.08 -1.20 20.48
N VAL A 32 -8.48 -1.36 21.67
CA VAL A 32 -9.21 -1.33 22.96
C VAL A 32 -9.89 0.02 23.18
N ARG A 33 -9.24 1.13 22.80
CA ARG A 33 -9.80 2.48 22.96
C ARG A 33 -10.96 2.71 22.00
N THR A 34 -10.88 2.17 20.78
CA THR A 34 -11.95 2.18 19.80
C THR A 34 -13.18 1.42 20.32
N ALA A 35 -13.00 0.22 20.87
CA ALA A 35 -14.09 -0.57 21.44
C ALA A 35 -14.79 0.16 22.60
N VAL A 36 -14.01 0.75 23.51
CA VAL A 36 -14.55 1.55 24.63
C VAL A 36 -15.28 2.80 24.12
N ALA A 37 -14.76 3.50 23.11
CA ALA A 37 -15.42 4.67 22.53
C ALA A 37 -16.69 4.31 21.77
N ALA A 38 -16.73 3.17 21.08
CA ALA A 38 -17.95 2.68 20.43
C ALA A 38 -19.07 2.48 21.47
N ARG A 39 -18.75 1.92 22.64
CA ARG A 39 -19.69 1.73 23.75
C ARG A 39 -20.11 3.04 24.42
N ASP A 40 -19.15 3.91 24.74
CA ASP A 40 -19.39 5.04 25.64
C ASP A 40 -19.73 6.36 24.92
N GLN A 41 -19.29 6.52 23.66
CA GLN A 41 -19.29 7.80 22.93
C GLN A 41 -19.86 7.69 21.50
N GLY A 42 -20.07 6.47 20.99
CA GLY A 42 -20.69 6.20 19.70
C GLY A 42 -19.72 6.21 18.51
N SER A 43 -20.29 6.05 17.30
CA SER A 43 -19.55 5.79 16.06
C SER A 43 -18.54 6.90 15.68
N SER A 44 -18.89 8.18 15.83
CA SER A 44 -17.98 9.28 15.46
C SER A 44 -16.67 9.26 16.26
N GLU A 45 -16.73 8.99 17.56
CA GLU A 45 -15.51 8.97 18.38
C GLU A 45 -14.72 7.67 18.19
N ALA A 46 -15.42 6.54 18.02
CA ALA A 46 -14.78 5.28 17.63
C ALA A 46 -14.01 5.42 16.31
N LEU A 47 -14.61 6.04 15.29
CA LEU A 47 -13.96 6.37 14.02
C LEU A 47 -12.72 7.24 14.25
N ASN A 48 -12.82 8.32 15.04
CA ASN A 48 -11.70 9.19 15.32
C ASN A 48 -10.53 8.43 15.95
N ILE A 49 -10.78 7.64 17.00
CA ILE A 49 -9.71 6.92 17.71
C ILE A 49 -9.06 5.89 16.80
N ALA A 50 -9.85 5.10 16.08
CA ALA A 50 -9.34 4.10 15.16
C ALA A 50 -8.51 4.74 14.04
N PHE A 51 -9.01 5.83 13.46
CA PHE A 51 -8.34 6.55 12.38
C PHE A 51 -7.05 7.21 12.87
N PHE A 52 -7.02 7.82 14.06
CA PHE A 52 -5.79 8.35 14.64
C PHE A 52 -4.78 7.24 14.96
N GLY A 53 -5.26 6.08 15.41
CA GLY A 53 -4.45 4.87 15.58
C GLY A 53 -3.75 4.45 14.30
N GLY A 54 -4.49 4.38 13.18
CA GLY A 54 -3.95 4.13 11.85
C GLY A 54 -3.05 5.25 11.32
N SER A 55 -3.35 6.50 11.64
CA SER A 55 -2.54 7.66 11.19
C SER A 55 -1.11 7.65 11.71
N ILE A 56 -0.87 7.08 12.90
CA ILE A 56 0.48 6.90 13.46
C ILE A 56 1.30 6.02 12.53
N MET A 57 0.73 4.92 12.04
CA MET A 57 1.38 4.04 11.09
C MET A 57 1.67 4.75 9.77
N GLY A 58 0.67 5.41 9.18
CA GLY A 58 0.84 6.09 7.89
C GLY A 58 1.89 7.20 7.93
N LEU A 59 1.87 8.04 8.97
CA LEU A 59 2.89 9.07 9.16
C LEU A 59 4.27 8.48 9.45
N THR A 60 4.35 7.37 10.18
CA THR A 60 5.63 6.68 10.43
C THR A 60 6.22 6.14 9.14
N VAL A 61 5.42 5.49 8.29
CA VAL A 61 5.84 4.98 6.97
C VAL A 61 6.41 6.11 6.12
N ALA A 62 5.65 7.21 5.99
CA ALA A 62 6.06 8.35 5.17
C ALA A 62 7.33 9.02 5.73
N ALA A 63 7.35 9.32 7.03
CA ALA A 63 8.48 10.00 7.68
C ALA A 63 9.74 9.14 7.69
N MET A 64 9.63 7.83 7.93
CA MET A 64 10.78 6.93 7.94
C MET A 64 11.34 6.71 6.55
N GLY A 65 10.49 6.66 5.52
CA GLY A 65 10.94 6.55 4.14
C GLY A 65 11.71 7.80 3.72
N LEU A 66 11.14 8.98 4.00
CA LEU A 66 11.80 10.25 3.70
C LEU A 66 13.10 10.44 4.51
N PHE A 67 13.11 10.07 5.79
CA PHE A 67 14.30 10.13 6.64
C PHE A 67 15.40 9.20 6.13
N GLY A 68 15.06 7.93 5.86
CA GLY A 68 16.02 6.93 5.42
C GLY A 68 16.63 7.27 4.06
N VAL A 69 15.78 7.52 3.05
CA VAL A 69 16.25 7.90 1.70
C VAL A 69 16.92 9.27 1.73
N GLY A 70 16.40 10.23 2.49
CA GLY A 70 16.96 11.57 2.61
C GLY A 70 18.37 11.61 3.23
N ILE A 71 18.63 10.78 4.25
CA ILE A 71 19.98 10.64 4.82
C ILE A 71 20.95 10.08 3.79
N LEU A 72 20.56 9.00 3.10
CA LEU A 72 21.45 8.40 2.09
C LEU A 72 21.66 9.34 0.91
N PHE A 73 20.63 10.09 0.52
CA PHE A 73 20.75 11.15 -0.48
C PHE A 73 21.73 12.23 -0.02
N TYR A 74 21.64 12.72 1.22
CA TYR A 74 22.58 13.71 1.74
C TYR A 74 24.04 13.25 1.69
N PHE A 75 24.32 11.98 1.98
CA PHE A 75 25.68 11.44 1.98
C PHE A 75 26.20 11.04 0.59
N PHE A 76 25.33 10.61 -0.34
CA PHE A 76 25.74 10.06 -1.63
C PHE A 76 25.38 10.92 -2.84
N ALA A 77 24.57 11.97 -2.66
CA ALA A 77 24.27 12.91 -3.74
C ALA A 77 25.51 13.66 -4.20
N GLY A 78 25.56 13.95 -5.51
CA GLY A 78 26.67 14.68 -6.14
C GLY A 78 27.80 13.80 -6.66
N ASN A 79 27.79 12.49 -6.41
CA ASN A 79 28.71 11.54 -7.05
C ASN A 79 27.93 10.35 -7.65
N ILE A 80 28.03 10.21 -8.98
CA ILE A 80 27.38 9.16 -9.78
C ILE A 80 27.83 7.77 -9.34
N ASP A 81 29.08 7.60 -8.89
CA ASP A 81 29.58 6.30 -8.45
C ASP A 81 28.94 5.84 -7.12
N THR A 82 28.50 6.79 -6.28
CA THR A 82 27.95 6.49 -4.95
C THR A 82 26.43 6.56 -4.88
N ILE A 83 25.76 7.30 -5.78
CA ILE A 83 24.30 7.46 -5.75
C ILE A 83 23.56 6.12 -5.90
N HIS A 84 24.12 5.18 -6.65
CA HIS A 84 23.58 3.83 -6.80
C HIS A 84 23.69 2.99 -5.52
N ALA A 85 24.42 3.42 -4.50
CA ALA A 85 24.40 2.77 -3.19
C ALA A 85 23.02 2.87 -2.52
N ILE A 86 22.21 3.87 -2.87
CA ILE A 86 20.85 4.06 -2.34
C ILE A 86 19.91 2.93 -2.82
N GLU A 87 20.17 2.31 -3.98
CA GLU A 87 19.42 1.15 -4.48
C GLU A 87 19.41 0.00 -3.47
N GLY A 88 20.47 -0.13 -2.66
CA GLY A 88 20.53 -1.12 -1.58
C GLY A 88 19.42 -0.93 -0.55
N PHE A 89 19.01 0.30 -0.25
CA PHE A 89 17.92 0.61 0.68
C PHE A 89 16.59 0.04 0.20
N ALA A 90 16.26 0.22 -1.09
CA ALA A 90 15.05 -0.36 -1.67
C ALA A 90 15.07 -1.88 -1.50
N MET A 91 16.17 -2.55 -1.88
CA MET A 91 16.31 -4.00 -1.74
C MET A 91 16.18 -4.50 -0.28
N GLY A 92 16.73 -3.75 0.68
CA GLY A 92 16.59 -4.05 2.11
C GLY A 92 15.15 -3.94 2.59
N ALA A 93 14.47 -2.86 2.19
CA ALA A 93 13.05 -2.66 2.48
C ALA A 93 12.18 -3.77 1.86
N SER A 94 12.38 -4.14 0.59
CA SER A 94 11.62 -5.20 -0.09
C SER A 94 11.83 -6.57 0.53
N SER A 95 13.06 -6.85 0.98
CA SER A 95 13.35 -8.12 1.66
C SER A 95 12.53 -8.26 2.93
N VAL A 96 12.50 -7.23 3.78
CA VAL A 96 11.70 -7.25 5.01
C VAL A 96 10.21 -7.27 4.69
N ALA A 97 9.75 -6.44 3.75
CA ALA A 97 8.35 -6.38 3.35
C ALA A 97 7.83 -7.74 2.87
N LEU A 98 8.59 -8.45 2.03
CA LEU A 98 8.24 -9.77 1.53
C LEU A 98 8.00 -10.76 2.68
N PHE A 99 8.95 -10.87 3.62
CA PHE A 99 8.81 -11.80 4.74
C PHE A 99 7.71 -11.38 5.71
N SER A 100 7.56 -10.09 6.00
CA SER A 100 6.51 -9.58 6.88
C SER A 100 5.11 -9.82 6.29
N ARG A 101 4.90 -9.55 5.01
CA ARG A 101 3.62 -9.79 4.32
C ARG A 101 3.29 -11.27 4.19
N VAL A 102 4.24 -12.09 3.76
CA VAL A 102 4.00 -13.53 3.56
C VAL A 102 3.83 -14.22 4.91
N GLY A 103 4.72 -13.97 5.87
CA GLY A 103 4.65 -14.58 7.20
C GLY A 103 3.41 -14.12 7.98
N GLY A 104 3.17 -12.82 8.04
CA GLY A 104 1.99 -12.26 8.71
C GLY A 104 0.69 -12.68 8.02
N GLY A 105 0.67 -12.70 6.69
CA GLY A 105 -0.48 -13.13 5.88
C GLY A 105 -0.85 -14.60 6.09
N ILE A 106 0.14 -15.49 6.14
CA ILE A 106 -0.10 -16.91 6.48
C ILE A 106 -0.67 -17.02 7.89
N PHE A 107 -0.11 -16.28 8.86
CA PHE A 107 -0.59 -16.28 10.24
C PHE A 107 -2.06 -15.85 10.34
N THR A 108 -2.40 -14.63 9.90
CA THR A 108 -3.78 -14.11 9.96
C THR A 108 -4.75 -15.01 9.22
N LYS A 109 -4.50 -15.34 7.94
CA LYS A 109 -5.49 -16.07 7.15
C LYS A 109 -5.66 -17.54 7.54
N SER A 110 -4.67 -18.16 8.17
CA SER A 110 -4.86 -19.48 8.77
C SER A 110 -5.70 -19.45 10.04
N ALA A 111 -5.58 -18.40 10.85
CA ALA A 111 -6.35 -18.21 12.08
C ALA A 111 -7.80 -17.84 11.76
N ASP A 112 -8.00 -16.83 10.92
CA ASP A 112 -9.29 -16.35 10.38
C ASP A 112 -10.13 -17.51 9.82
N VAL A 113 -9.61 -18.23 8.81
CA VAL A 113 -10.32 -19.37 8.20
C VAL A 113 -10.65 -20.46 9.22
N GLY A 114 -9.75 -20.75 10.16
CA GLY A 114 -9.99 -21.75 11.19
C GLY A 114 -11.07 -21.35 12.18
N ALA A 115 -10.99 -20.11 12.69
CA ALA A 115 -11.92 -19.55 13.66
C ALA A 115 -13.32 -19.44 13.06
N ASP A 116 -13.44 -18.87 11.86
CA ASP A 116 -14.72 -18.62 11.21
C ASP A 116 -15.42 -19.90 10.77
N LEU A 117 -14.69 -20.83 10.16
CA LEU A 117 -15.28 -22.06 9.64
C LEU A 117 -15.81 -22.94 10.78
N VAL A 118 -15.02 -23.17 11.83
CA VAL A 118 -15.47 -24.02 12.94
C VAL A 118 -16.47 -23.28 13.83
N GLY A 119 -16.25 -21.99 14.09
CA GLY A 119 -17.15 -21.19 14.93
C GLY A 119 -18.52 -20.97 14.28
N LYS A 120 -18.55 -20.28 13.13
CA LYS A 120 -19.81 -19.83 12.51
C LYS A 120 -20.52 -20.96 11.77
N VAL A 121 -19.79 -21.80 11.03
CA VAL A 121 -20.40 -22.80 10.14
C VAL A 121 -20.68 -24.12 10.86
N GLU A 122 -19.77 -24.59 11.71
CA GLU A 122 -19.92 -25.90 12.39
C GLU A 122 -20.60 -25.79 13.76
N ALA A 123 -20.10 -24.92 14.63
CA ALA A 123 -20.61 -24.77 16.00
C ALA A 123 -21.82 -23.82 16.09
N GLY A 124 -22.03 -22.95 15.11
CA GLY A 124 -23.13 -21.99 15.07
C GLY A 124 -23.06 -20.92 16.16
N ILE A 125 -21.84 -20.57 16.60
CA ILE A 125 -21.59 -19.47 17.55
C ILE A 125 -21.29 -18.17 16.79
N PRO A 126 -21.45 -17.00 17.42
CA PRO A 126 -21.05 -15.72 16.84
C PRO A 126 -19.59 -15.69 16.38
N GLU A 127 -19.32 -14.79 15.43
CA GLU A 127 -17.96 -14.38 15.07
C GLU A 127 -17.25 -13.74 16.28
N ASP A 128 -15.94 -13.93 16.44
CA ASP A 128 -15.16 -13.46 17.60
C ASP A 128 -15.63 -13.94 18.99
N ASP A 129 -16.43 -15.01 19.05
CA ASP A 129 -16.93 -15.51 20.33
C ASP A 129 -15.79 -16.00 21.24
N PRO A 130 -15.76 -15.61 22.53
CA PRO A 130 -14.65 -15.93 23.44
C PRO A 130 -14.51 -17.43 23.75
N ARG A 131 -15.50 -18.26 23.38
CA ARG A 131 -15.44 -19.72 23.47
C ARG A 131 -14.60 -20.36 22.38
N ASN A 132 -14.35 -19.64 21.28
CA ASN A 132 -13.57 -20.13 20.16
C ASN A 132 -12.06 -19.86 20.39
N PRO A 133 -11.23 -20.90 20.57
CA PRO A 133 -9.80 -20.71 20.85
C PRO A 133 -9.02 -20.09 19.68
N GLY A 134 -9.59 -20.02 18.48
CA GLY A 134 -8.98 -19.37 17.31
C GLY A 134 -9.01 -17.84 17.34
N VAL A 135 -9.93 -17.23 18.09
CA VAL A 135 -10.23 -15.78 18.01
C VAL A 135 -9.05 -14.92 18.43
N ILE A 136 -8.28 -15.33 19.45
CA ILE A 136 -7.08 -14.59 19.85
C ILE A 136 -6.01 -14.63 18.74
N ALA A 137 -5.85 -15.76 18.05
CA ALA A 137 -4.91 -15.86 16.95
C ALA A 137 -5.36 -15.01 15.75
N ASP A 138 -6.66 -14.94 15.51
CA ASP A 138 -7.25 -14.11 14.46
C ASP A 138 -6.96 -12.63 14.69
N ASN A 139 -7.37 -12.11 15.85
CA ASN A 139 -7.17 -10.70 16.22
C ASN A 139 -5.67 -10.33 16.29
N VAL A 140 -4.79 -11.25 16.73
CA VAL A 140 -3.32 -11.05 16.66
C VAL A 140 -2.86 -10.99 15.19
N GLY A 141 -3.44 -11.82 14.34
CA GLY A 141 -3.20 -11.87 12.91
C GLY A 141 -3.40 -10.53 12.23
N ASP A 142 -4.47 -9.80 12.51
CA ASP A 142 -4.75 -8.51 11.84
C ASP A 142 -3.65 -7.49 12.14
N ASN A 143 -3.13 -7.50 13.37
CA ASN A 143 -2.03 -6.63 13.77
C ASN A 143 -0.69 -7.03 13.11
N VAL A 144 -0.44 -8.32 12.92
CA VAL A 144 0.85 -8.81 12.37
C VAL A 144 0.86 -8.77 10.84
N GLY A 145 -0.21 -9.22 10.20
CA GLY A 145 -0.36 -9.25 8.74
C GLY A 145 -0.83 -7.90 8.19
N ASP A 146 -2.03 -7.50 8.59
CA ASP A 146 -2.77 -6.41 7.95
C ASP A 146 -2.31 -5.03 8.41
N VAL A 147 -1.60 -4.94 9.55
CA VAL A 147 -0.90 -3.72 9.98
C VAL A 147 0.61 -3.82 9.68
N ALA A 148 1.37 -4.68 10.36
CA ALA A 148 2.84 -4.66 10.24
C ALA A 148 3.33 -5.01 8.82
N GLY A 149 2.74 -6.04 8.20
CA GLY A 149 3.04 -6.45 6.83
C GLY A 149 2.67 -5.37 5.81
N MET A 150 1.46 -4.80 5.93
CA MET A 150 0.97 -3.73 5.06
C MET A 150 1.81 -2.45 5.15
N GLY A 151 2.25 -2.07 6.34
CA GLY A 151 3.16 -0.94 6.54
C GLY A 151 4.51 -1.13 5.86
N SER A 152 5.08 -2.32 5.98
CA SER A 152 6.36 -2.67 5.36
C SER A 152 6.28 -2.66 3.83
N ASP A 153 5.17 -3.16 3.27
CA ASP A 153 4.90 -3.24 1.84
C ASP A 153 4.80 -1.85 1.20
N ILE A 154 3.94 -0.99 1.75
CA ILE A 154 3.76 0.36 1.21
C ILE A 154 5.02 1.22 1.44
N PHE A 155 5.71 1.02 2.57
CA PHE A 155 7.01 1.65 2.82
C PHE A 155 8.01 1.36 1.71
N GLU A 156 8.09 0.09 1.28
CA GLU A 156 8.96 -0.30 0.19
C GLU A 156 8.57 0.34 -1.13
N SER A 157 7.28 0.32 -1.50
CA SER A 157 6.82 0.91 -2.76
C SER A 157 7.07 2.42 -2.80
N TYR A 158 6.85 3.10 -1.67
CA TYR A 158 7.13 4.52 -1.49
C TYR A 158 8.61 4.83 -1.66
N CYS A 159 9.49 4.11 -0.97
CA CYS A 159 10.93 4.33 -1.07
C CYS A 159 11.48 3.93 -2.43
N GLY A 160 11.03 2.79 -2.97
CA GLY A 160 11.43 2.26 -4.27
C GLY A 160 11.12 3.23 -5.41
N SER A 161 9.93 3.84 -5.41
CA SER A 161 9.58 4.87 -6.40
C SER A 161 10.50 6.10 -6.34
N MET A 162 10.81 6.60 -5.14
CA MET A 162 11.75 7.72 -4.98
C MET A 162 13.17 7.35 -5.43
N ILE A 163 13.66 6.17 -5.03
CA ILE A 163 15.00 5.68 -5.37
C ILE A 163 15.13 5.42 -6.87
N ALA A 164 14.12 4.86 -7.52
CA ALA A 164 14.10 4.69 -8.97
C ALA A 164 14.21 6.03 -9.70
N CYS A 165 13.47 7.05 -9.26
CA CYS A 165 13.57 8.41 -9.80
C CYS A 165 14.95 9.03 -9.60
N ILE A 166 15.55 8.86 -8.42
CA ILE A 166 16.92 9.32 -8.12
C ILE A 166 17.92 8.65 -9.06
N ALA A 167 17.84 7.32 -9.21
CA ALA A 167 18.76 6.54 -10.05
C ALA A 167 18.63 6.89 -11.54
N LEU A 168 17.39 7.08 -12.02
CA LEU A 168 17.13 7.59 -13.36
C LEU A 168 17.75 8.97 -13.54
N ALA A 169 17.41 9.94 -12.69
CA ALA A 169 17.94 11.30 -12.79
C ALA A 169 19.47 11.38 -12.70
N ALA A 170 20.12 10.45 -12.00
CA ALA A 170 21.57 10.32 -11.96
C ALA A 170 22.19 9.84 -13.29
N SER A 171 21.44 9.08 -14.09
CA SER A 171 21.91 8.47 -15.34
C SER A 171 21.51 9.26 -16.59
N MET A 172 20.70 10.31 -16.45
CA MET A 172 20.21 11.15 -17.56
C MET A 172 21.32 11.95 -18.25
N THR A 173 21.22 12.05 -19.57
CA THR A 173 22.10 12.90 -20.38
C THR A 173 21.86 14.39 -20.15
N SER A 174 22.86 15.24 -20.42
CA SER A 174 22.72 16.70 -20.32
C SER A 174 21.63 17.25 -21.23
N ALA A 175 21.37 16.64 -22.39
CA ALA A 175 20.29 17.04 -23.28
C ALA A 175 18.91 16.82 -22.62
N THR A 176 18.72 15.68 -21.98
CA THR A 176 17.47 15.36 -21.27
C THR A 176 17.28 16.28 -20.07
N VAL A 177 18.34 16.55 -19.29
CA VAL A 177 18.29 17.48 -18.15
C VAL A 177 17.89 18.89 -18.63
N ASN A 178 18.49 19.39 -19.71
CA ASN A 178 18.16 20.71 -20.27
C ASN A 178 16.70 20.78 -20.77
N SER A 179 16.17 19.69 -21.32
CA SER A 179 14.77 19.60 -21.76
C SER A 179 13.79 19.64 -20.57
N LEU A 180 14.14 18.99 -19.47
CA LEU A 180 13.31 18.97 -18.27
C LEU A 180 13.48 20.22 -17.41
N GLY A 181 14.54 20.99 -17.61
CA GLY A 181 14.84 22.17 -16.80
C GLY A 181 15.40 21.81 -15.42
N GLY A 182 15.82 22.84 -14.69
CA GLY A 182 16.57 22.69 -13.44
C GLY A 182 17.99 22.14 -13.65
N SER A 183 18.61 21.73 -12.55
CA SER A 183 19.88 21.00 -12.60
C SER A 183 19.63 19.50 -12.40
N GLN A 184 20.59 18.67 -12.82
CA GLN A 184 20.52 17.22 -12.59
C GLN A 184 20.33 16.90 -11.09
N TYR A 185 20.99 17.65 -10.21
CA TYR A 185 20.80 17.55 -8.77
C TYR A 185 19.34 17.84 -8.35
N MET A 186 18.70 18.86 -8.93
CA MET A 186 17.30 19.19 -8.63
C MET A 186 16.33 18.09 -9.08
N LEU A 187 16.61 17.43 -10.20
CA LEU A 187 15.82 16.27 -10.65
C LEU A 187 16.02 15.08 -9.71
N GLN A 188 17.25 14.81 -9.24
CA GLN A 188 17.46 13.76 -8.24
C GLN A 188 16.77 14.09 -6.91
N TYR A 189 16.74 15.35 -6.49
CA TYR A 189 16.09 15.79 -5.25
C TYR A 189 14.55 15.86 -5.35
N MET A 190 14.00 16.05 -6.55
CA MET A 190 12.56 16.19 -6.80
C MET A 190 11.68 15.14 -6.11
N PRO A 191 11.94 13.82 -6.20
CA PRO A 191 11.10 12.83 -5.52
C PRO A 191 11.05 13.03 -4.00
N LEU A 192 12.16 13.45 -3.37
CA LEU A 192 12.21 13.76 -1.93
C LEU A 192 11.45 15.05 -1.59
N ALA A 193 11.52 16.05 -2.47
CA ALA A 193 10.78 17.30 -2.31
C ALA A 193 9.26 17.08 -2.40
N LEU A 194 8.81 16.28 -3.36
CA LEU A 194 7.40 15.88 -3.52
C LEU A 194 6.93 15.05 -2.33
N ALA A 195 7.72 14.07 -1.89
CA ALA A 195 7.45 13.29 -0.69
C ALA A 195 7.31 14.16 0.57
N SER A 196 8.20 15.14 0.76
CA SER A 196 8.15 16.08 1.88
C SER A 196 6.86 16.91 1.87
N LEU A 197 6.49 17.43 0.69
CA LEU A 197 5.25 18.15 0.50
C LEU A 197 4.03 17.25 0.77
N GLY A 198 4.08 16.01 0.31
CA GLY A 198 3.04 15.01 0.50
C GLY A 198 2.78 14.65 1.96
N ILE A 199 3.79 14.66 2.84
CA ILE A 199 3.60 14.53 4.29
C ILE A 199 2.79 15.69 4.85
N ILE A 200 3.08 16.94 4.43
CA ILE A 200 2.32 18.12 4.87
C ILE A 200 0.86 18.02 4.40
N CYS A 201 0.64 17.63 3.14
CA CYS A 201 -0.70 17.40 2.60
C CYS A 201 -1.43 16.26 3.33
N SER A 202 -0.72 15.19 3.70
CA SER A 202 -1.28 14.07 4.47
C SER A 202 -1.74 14.52 5.86
N LEU A 203 -0.96 15.36 6.55
CA LEU A 203 -1.35 15.93 7.85
C LEU A 203 -2.63 16.78 7.72
N LEU A 204 -2.74 17.61 6.68
CA LEU A 204 -3.96 18.37 6.40
C LEU A 204 -5.15 17.42 6.10
N GLY A 205 -4.91 16.33 5.36
CA GLY A 205 -5.92 15.30 5.10
C GLY A 205 -6.42 14.63 6.38
N ILE A 206 -5.50 14.24 7.27
CA ILE A 206 -5.82 13.64 8.58
C ILE A 206 -6.67 14.59 9.43
N LEU A 207 -6.31 15.88 9.47
CA LEU A 207 -7.10 16.90 10.16
C LEU A 207 -8.49 17.09 9.53
N THR A 208 -8.59 16.93 8.22
CA THR A 208 -9.87 17.00 7.48
C THR A 208 -10.78 15.83 7.87
N VAL A 209 -10.27 14.59 7.93
CA VAL A 209 -11.05 13.43 8.38
C VAL A 209 -11.62 13.68 9.78
N LYS A 210 -10.79 14.16 10.71
CA LYS A 210 -11.24 14.53 12.06
C LYS A 210 -12.37 15.56 12.04
N ALA A 211 -12.26 16.59 11.21
CA ALA A 211 -13.28 17.65 11.12
C ALA A 211 -14.63 17.13 10.57
N PHE A 212 -14.62 16.04 9.80
CA PHE A 212 -15.80 15.45 9.17
C PHE A 212 -16.23 14.12 9.79
N SER A 213 -15.70 13.72 10.96
CA SER A 213 -16.02 12.45 11.63
C SER A 213 -17.49 12.29 12.02
N SER A 214 -18.25 13.39 12.04
CA SER A 214 -19.69 13.39 12.29
C SER A 214 -20.53 12.95 11.09
N LYS A 215 -19.92 12.83 9.90
CA LYS A 215 -20.53 12.21 8.71
C LYS A 215 -20.30 10.69 8.74
N SER A 216 -20.77 9.98 7.71
CA SER A 216 -20.41 8.56 7.56
C SER A 216 -18.90 8.39 7.40
N ALA A 217 -18.37 7.28 7.92
CA ALA A 217 -16.94 6.98 7.89
C ALA A 217 -16.37 7.02 6.47
N GLU A 218 -17.04 6.36 5.51
CA GLU A 218 -16.70 6.40 4.08
C GLU A 218 -16.53 7.84 3.56
N THR A 219 -17.50 8.71 3.81
CA THR A 219 -17.45 10.10 3.32
C THR A 219 -16.31 10.90 3.97
N ALA A 220 -16.08 10.72 5.27
CA ALA A 220 -15.01 11.40 5.98
C ALA A 220 -13.63 11.00 5.45
N LEU A 221 -13.40 9.70 5.27
CA LEU A 221 -12.15 9.13 4.74
C LEU A 221 -11.92 9.56 3.28
N ARG A 222 -12.98 9.63 2.48
CA ARG A 222 -12.93 10.10 1.08
C ARG A 222 -12.56 11.58 0.96
N TYR A 223 -13.11 12.43 1.83
CA TYR A 223 -12.69 13.85 1.87
C TYR A 223 -11.23 14.01 2.27
N GLY A 224 -10.74 13.21 3.23
CA GLY A 224 -9.33 13.21 3.63
C GLY A 224 -8.39 12.82 2.49
N THR A 225 -8.64 11.68 1.84
CA THR A 225 -7.82 11.18 0.73
C THR A 225 -7.84 12.09 -0.47
N ILE A 226 -9.01 12.31 -1.07
CA ILE A 226 -9.14 13.09 -2.30
C ILE A 226 -8.73 14.54 -2.04
N GLY A 227 -9.12 15.11 -0.90
CA GLY A 227 -8.74 16.47 -0.51
C GLY A 227 -7.22 16.63 -0.41
N SER A 228 -6.53 15.70 0.26
CA SER A 228 -5.07 15.73 0.36
C SER A 228 -4.37 15.65 -1.00
N ALA A 229 -4.86 14.81 -1.91
CA ALA A 229 -4.32 14.64 -3.25
C ALA A 229 -4.52 15.90 -4.11
N VAL A 230 -5.70 16.54 -4.02
CA VAL A 230 -5.96 17.81 -4.72
C VAL A 230 -5.04 18.92 -4.21
N VAL A 231 -4.90 19.06 -2.89
CA VAL A 231 -3.99 20.04 -2.29
C VAL A 231 -2.54 19.77 -2.70
N PHE A 232 -2.13 18.49 -2.72
CA PHE A 232 -0.80 18.07 -3.15
C PHE A 232 -0.52 18.41 -4.61
N VAL A 233 -1.44 18.13 -5.53
CA VAL A 233 -1.31 18.47 -6.95
C VAL A 233 -1.15 19.97 -7.15
N ILE A 234 -1.94 20.79 -6.46
CA ILE A 234 -1.84 22.26 -6.56
C ILE A 234 -0.51 22.73 -5.98
N ALA A 235 -0.13 22.27 -4.79
CA ALA A 235 1.11 22.71 -4.14
C ALA A 235 2.37 22.24 -4.90
N SER A 236 2.33 21.06 -5.52
CA SER A 236 3.44 20.53 -6.31
C SER A 236 3.72 21.36 -7.56
N TYR A 237 2.71 22.02 -8.13
CA TYR A 237 2.90 22.97 -9.25
C TYR A 237 3.85 24.10 -8.85
N PHE A 238 3.58 24.73 -7.70
CA PHE A 238 4.40 25.84 -7.20
C PHE A 238 5.81 25.36 -6.83
N LEU A 239 5.93 24.18 -6.23
CA LEU A 239 7.22 23.58 -5.89
C LEU A 239 8.08 23.34 -7.14
N ILE A 240 7.51 22.69 -8.16
CA ILE A 240 8.23 22.37 -9.41
C ILE A 240 8.65 23.65 -10.14
N ASN A 241 7.75 24.65 -10.18
CA ASN A 241 8.05 25.94 -10.78
C ASN A 241 9.17 26.69 -10.05
N LEU A 242 9.15 26.70 -8.71
CA LEU A 242 10.18 27.32 -7.88
C LEU A 242 11.57 26.67 -8.09
N MET A 243 11.60 25.37 -8.36
CA MET A 243 12.82 24.62 -8.66
C MET A 243 13.33 24.83 -10.10
N GLY A 244 12.63 25.61 -10.92
CA GLY A 244 12.99 25.87 -12.31
C GLY A 244 12.85 24.66 -13.23
N VAL A 245 12.04 23.67 -12.84
CA VAL A 245 11.78 22.46 -13.61
C VAL A 245 10.55 22.65 -14.50
N SER A 246 10.55 22.01 -15.66
CA SER A 246 9.50 22.04 -16.67
C SER A 246 8.15 21.60 -16.10
N SER A 247 7.09 22.29 -16.53
CA SER A 247 5.70 21.91 -16.22
C SER A 247 5.35 20.49 -16.69
N GLY A 248 6.12 19.89 -17.61
CA GLY A 248 5.95 18.50 -18.01
C GLY A 248 6.12 17.52 -16.84
N VAL A 249 7.03 17.81 -15.90
CA VAL A 249 7.21 17.02 -14.68
C VAL A 249 6.00 17.16 -13.76
N TRP A 250 5.39 18.35 -13.69
CA TRP A 250 4.15 18.54 -12.94
C TRP A 250 2.97 17.78 -13.55
N ILE A 251 2.87 17.72 -14.89
CA ILE A 251 1.85 16.92 -15.57
C ILE A 251 1.97 15.43 -15.20
N ALA A 252 3.19 14.92 -15.04
CA ALA A 252 3.40 13.57 -14.54
C ALA A 252 2.88 13.39 -13.09
N VAL A 253 3.18 14.34 -12.19
CA VAL A 253 2.64 14.32 -10.81
C VAL A 253 1.11 14.36 -10.80
N LEU A 254 0.52 15.25 -11.60
CA LEU A 254 -0.93 15.38 -11.77
C LEU A 254 -1.53 14.05 -12.25
N THR A 255 -0.96 13.47 -13.30
CA THR A 255 -1.50 12.25 -13.92
C THR A 255 -1.39 11.06 -12.97
N GLY A 256 -0.26 10.91 -12.26
CA GLY A 256 -0.08 9.88 -11.24
C GLY A 256 -1.08 10.03 -10.07
N SER A 257 -1.27 11.25 -9.58
CA SER A 257 -2.20 11.53 -8.47
C SER A 257 -3.66 11.28 -8.87
N VAL A 258 -4.07 11.77 -10.04
CA VAL A 258 -5.42 11.52 -10.58
C VAL A 258 -5.63 10.04 -10.85
N GLY A 259 -4.62 9.36 -11.39
CA GLY A 259 -4.66 7.91 -11.60
C GLY A 259 -4.85 7.14 -10.30
N GLY A 260 -4.16 7.54 -9.22
CA GLY A 260 -4.38 6.97 -7.89
C GLY A 260 -5.81 7.14 -7.39
N ILE A 261 -6.39 8.34 -7.55
CA ILE A 261 -7.79 8.59 -7.21
C ILE A 261 -8.73 7.68 -8.02
N VAL A 262 -8.51 7.54 -9.32
CA VAL A 262 -9.34 6.67 -10.18
C VAL A 262 -9.24 5.21 -9.73
N VAL A 263 -8.04 4.71 -9.46
CA VAL A 263 -7.82 3.35 -8.94
C VAL A 263 -8.54 3.15 -7.61
N GLY A 264 -8.46 4.13 -6.70
CA GLY A 264 -9.17 4.08 -5.42
C GLY A 264 -10.69 4.01 -5.58
N LEU A 265 -11.29 4.91 -6.38
CA LEU A 265 -12.73 4.95 -6.61
C LEU A 265 -13.27 3.70 -7.31
N VAL A 266 -12.51 3.15 -8.25
CA VAL A 266 -12.88 1.90 -8.92
C VAL A 266 -12.80 0.73 -7.94
N THR A 267 -11.77 0.69 -7.11
CA THR A 267 -11.61 -0.35 -6.10
C THR A 267 -12.76 -0.30 -5.11
N GLU A 268 -13.07 0.89 -4.59
CA GLU A 268 -14.24 1.16 -3.74
C GLU A 268 -15.55 0.64 -4.36
N TYR A 269 -15.79 0.93 -5.65
CA TYR A 269 -16.97 0.41 -6.34
C TYR A 269 -17.02 -1.13 -6.39
N TYR A 270 -15.90 -1.81 -6.62
CA TYR A 270 -15.86 -3.26 -6.69
C TYR A 270 -15.83 -3.98 -5.34
N THR A 271 -15.57 -3.27 -4.23
CA THR A 271 -15.48 -3.87 -2.88
C THR A 271 -16.53 -3.38 -1.88
N GLY A 272 -17.21 -2.26 -2.15
CA GLY A 272 -18.30 -1.74 -1.32
C GLY A 272 -19.55 -1.33 -2.11
N GLY A 273 -19.54 -1.46 -3.44
CA GLY A 273 -20.65 -1.05 -4.30
C GLY A 273 -21.53 -2.21 -4.79
N SER A 274 -22.31 -1.92 -5.84
CA SER A 274 -23.28 -2.86 -6.44
C SER A 274 -22.72 -4.24 -6.87
N PRO A 275 -21.44 -4.41 -7.27
CA PRO A 275 -20.90 -5.74 -7.56
C PRO A 275 -20.92 -6.68 -6.35
N VAL A 276 -20.70 -6.16 -5.14
CA VAL A 276 -20.73 -6.97 -3.91
C VAL A 276 -22.15 -7.39 -3.56
N GLU A 277 -23.14 -6.49 -3.71
CA GLU A 277 -24.55 -6.82 -3.56
C GLU A 277 -24.99 -7.96 -4.48
N LYS A 278 -24.46 -7.98 -5.72
CA LYS A 278 -24.70 -9.07 -6.67
C LYS A 278 -24.10 -10.38 -6.19
N ILE A 279 -22.86 -10.39 -5.70
CA ILE A 279 -22.21 -11.60 -5.17
C ILE A 279 -23.00 -12.15 -3.98
N ALA A 280 -23.45 -11.28 -3.07
CA ALA A 280 -24.27 -11.66 -1.93
C ALA A 280 -25.61 -12.28 -2.38
N LYS A 281 -26.27 -11.69 -3.38
CA LYS A 281 -27.50 -12.22 -3.97
C LYS A 281 -27.29 -13.58 -4.65
N ASP A 282 -26.18 -13.77 -5.36
CA ASP A 282 -25.85 -15.05 -5.98
C ASP A 282 -25.67 -16.16 -4.91
N GLY A 283 -25.38 -15.79 -3.66
CA GLY A 283 -25.33 -16.69 -2.50
C GLY A 283 -26.64 -17.38 -2.16
N GLU A 284 -27.80 -16.87 -2.60
CA GLU A 284 -29.10 -17.56 -2.48
C GLU A 284 -29.10 -18.94 -3.17
N THR A 285 -28.19 -19.16 -4.12
CA THR A 285 -28.06 -20.39 -4.89
C THR A 285 -26.90 -21.30 -4.45
N GLY A 286 -26.18 -20.93 -3.39
CA GLY A 286 -25.15 -21.73 -2.72
C GLY A 286 -23.72 -21.23 -2.91
N SER A 287 -22.75 -21.86 -2.25
CA SER A 287 -21.35 -21.38 -2.22
C SER A 287 -20.65 -21.40 -3.58
N ALA A 288 -21.04 -22.31 -4.49
CA ALA A 288 -20.41 -22.42 -5.81
C ALA A 288 -20.66 -21.19 -6.69
N THR A 289 -21.86 -20.60 -6.63
CA THR A 289 -22.21 -19.40 -7.39
C THR A 289 -21.55 -18.16 -6.82
N VAL A 290 -21.40 -18.08 -5.49
CA VAL A 290 -20.59 -17.03 -4.83
C VAL A 290 -19.16 -17.05 -5.34
N LEU A 291 -18.52 -18.23 -5.41
CA LEU A 291 -17.16 -18.37 -5.93
C LEU A 291 -17.05 -17.97 -7.41
N ILE A 292 -17.99 -18.40 -8.26
CA ILE A 292 -18.00 -18.03 -9.69
C ILE A 292 -18.16 -16.52 -9.86
N SER A 293 -19.13 -15.92 -9.16
CA SER A 293 -19.44 -14.49 -9.25
C SER A 293 -18.29 -13.63 -8.70
N GLY A 294 -17.70 -14.05 -7.57
CA GLY A 294 -16.53 -13.41 -6.98
C GLY A 294 -15.30 -13.45 -7.88
N LEU A 295 -14.95 -14.62 -8.43
CA LEU A 295 -13.84 -14.76 -9.36
C LEU A 295 -14.04 -13.92 -10.64
N ALA A 296 -15.24 -13.96 -11.21
CA ALA A 296 -15.57 -13.16 -12.39
C ALA A 296 -15.46 -11.65 -12.10
N THR A 297 -15.97 -11.21 -10.95
CA THR A 297 -15.90 -9.81 -10.52
C THR A 297 -14.46 -9.36 -10.29
N GLY A 298 -13.61 -10.19 -9.67
CA GLY A 298 -12.19 -9.91 -9.51
C GLY A 298 -11.42 -9.84 -10.84
N MET A 299 -11.74 -10.71 -11.80
CA MET A 299 -11.17 -10.63 -13.16
C MET A 299 -11.64 -9.40 -13.93
N GLN A 300 -12.84 -8.89 -13.64
CA GLN A 300 -13.36 -7.67 -14.25
C GLN A 300 -12.76 -6.41 -13.63
N SER A 301 -12.53 -6.41 -12.31
CA SER A 301 -12.10 -5.21 -11.56
C SER A 301 -10.74 -4.68 -11.97
N VAL A 302 -9.88 -5.51 -12.57
CA VAL A 302 -8.55 -5.11 -13.06
C VAL A 302 -8.58 -4.24 -14.32
N ALA A 303 -9.67 -4.22 -15.09
CA ALA A 303 -9.70 -3.58 -16.40
C ALA A 303 -9.44 -2.06 -16.34
N ILE A 304 -10.16 -1.34 -15.48
CA ILE A 304 -10.02 0.12 -15.37
C ILE A 304 -8.69 0.53 -14.71
N PRO A 305 -8.22 -0.12 -13.62
CA PRO A 305 -6.90 0.14 -13.06
C PRO A 305 -5.78 -0.03 -14.09
N VAL A 306 -5.79 -1.10 -14.89
CA VAL A 306 -4.76 -1.32 -15.92
C VAL A 306 -4.82 -0.25 -17.02
N LEU A 307 -6.03 0.11 -17.50
CA LEU A 307 -6.20 1.20 -18.47
C LEU A 307 -5.72 2.54 -17.91
N THR A 308 -5.90 2.76 -16.61
CA THR A 308 -5.42 3.95 -15.90
C THR A 308 -3.90 3.97 -15.88
N ILE A 309 -3.24 2.86 -15.53
CA ILE A 309 -1.77 2.73 -15.57
C ILE A 309 -1.24 3.01 -16.99
N VAL A 310 -1.85 2.43 -18.02
CA VAL A 310 -1.47 2.69 -19.43
C VAL A 310 -1.57 4.18 -19.75
N SER A 311 -2.64 4.84 -19.32
CA SER A 311 -2.85 6.28 -19.52
C SER A 311 -1.80 7.12 -18.80
N ILE A 312 -1.46 6.75 -17.55
CA ILE A 312 -0.40 7.40 -16.77
C ILE A 312 0.95 7.29 -17.49
N ILE A 313 1.32 6.08 -17.94
CA ILE A 313 2.58 5.83 -18.64
C ILE A 313 2.63 6.67 -19.91
N PHE A 314 1.58 6.62 -20.73
CA PHE A 314 1.53 7.33 -22.00
C PHE A 314 1.66 8.85 -21.82
N ILE A 315 0.84 9.45 -20.97
CA ILE A 315 0.85 10.90 -20.74
C ILE A 315 2.18 11.32 -20.11
N SER A 316 2.63 10.65 -19.05
CA SER A 316 3.85 11.04 -18.33
C SER A 316 5.09 10.92 -19.21
N ASN A 317 5.14 9.91 -20.08
CA ASN A 317 6.23 9.74 -21.04
C ASN A 317 6.29 10.87 -22.07
N ILE A 318 5.14 11.29 -22.63
CA ILE A 318 5.09 12.40 -23.60
C ILE A 318 5.65 13.70 -23.01
N TYR A 319 5.34 13.98 -21.74
CA TYR A 319 5.68 15.27 -21.13
C TYR A 319 7.03 15.30 -20.39
N ALA A 320 7.50 14.16 -19.87
CA ALA A 320 8.73 14.11 -19.09
C ALA A 320 9.54 12.80 -19.25
N GLY A 321 9.25 12.01 -20.29
CA GLY A 321 9.96 10.76 -20.57
C GLY A 321 9.81 9.72 -19.46
N LEU A 322 10.77 8.80 -19.38
CA LEU A 322 10.79 7.73 -18.37
C LEU A 322 10.92 8.28 -16.94
N TYR A 323 11.62 9.41 -16.79
CA TYR A 323 11.64 10.15 -15.53
C TYR A 323 10.24 10.62 -15.11
N GLY A 324 9.44 11.12 -16.06
CA GLY A 324 8.02 11.43 -15.85
C GLY A 324 7.23 10.23 -15.33
N VAL A 325 7.41 9.04 -15.91
CA VAL A 325 6.73 7.82 -15.44
C VAL A 325 7.08 7.51 -13.98
N GLY A 326 8.36 7.61 -13.62
CA GLY A 326 8.79 7.45 -12.22
C GLY A 326 8.17 8.52 -11.29
N ILE A 327 8.18 9.78 -11.71
CA ILE A 327 7.58 10.89 -10.95
C ILE A 327 6.07 10.74 -10.81
N ALA A 328 5.38 10.12 -11.77
CA ALA A 328 3.98 9.78 -11.63
C ALA A 328 3.75 8.74 -10.52
N ALA A 329 4.63 7.74 -10.39
CA ALA A 329 4.59 6.79 -9.25
C ALA A 329 4.78 7.52 -7.92
N VAL A 330 5.74 8.45 -7.85
CA VAL A 330 5.96 9.30 -6.67
C VAL A 330 4.75 10.17 -6.40
N GLY A 331 4.12 10.75 -7.42
CA GLY A 331 2.90 11.55 -7.28
C GLY A 331 1.75 10.75 -6.67
N MET A 332 1.56 9.51 -7.14
CA MET A 332 0.55 8.58 -6.60
C MET A 332 0.79 8.24 -5.13
N LEU A 333 2.05 8.11 -4.70
CA LEU A 333 2.43 7.75 -3.33
C LEU A 333 2.84 8.94 -2.45
N SER A 334 2.83 10.18 -2.93
CA SER A 334 3.29 11.31 -2.13
C SER A 334 2.37 11.56 -0.92
N THR A 335 1.07 11.29 -1.07
CA THR A 335 0.09 11.33 0.02
C THR A 335 -0.04 9.99 0.76
N VAL A 336 1.00 9.14 0.73
CA VAL A 336 0.97 7.83 1.39
C VAL A 336 0.62 7.92 2.88
N GLY A 337 0.98 9.01 3.56
CA GLY A 337 0.69 9.18 4.99
C GLY A 337 -0.79 9.10 5.34
N ILE A 338 -1.67 9.68 4.50
CA ILE A 338 -3.13 9.60 4.68
C ILE A 338 -3.70 8.34 4.05
N THR A 339 -3.22 7.89 2.89
CA THR A 339 -3.67 6.62 2.29
C THR A 339 -3.48 5.46 3.27
N MET A 340 -2.31 5.40 3.91
CA MET A 340 -1.99 4.40 4.92
C MET A 340 -2.72 4.57 6.24
N ALA A 341 -3.07 5.81 6.61
CA ALA A 341 -3.87 6.05 7.81
C ALA A 341 -5.26 5.37 7.71
N ILE A 342 -5.81 5.33 6.50
CA ILE A 342 -7.13 4.78 6.20
C ILE A 342 -7.06 3.26 6.00
N ASP A 343 -5.99 2.75 5.38
CA ASP A 343 -5.75 1.31 5.30
C ASP A 343 -5.57 0.72 6.71
N ALA A 344 -4.71 1.34 7.52
CA ALA A 344 -4.42 0.91 8.89
C ALA A 344 -5.57 1.12 9.88
N TYR A 345 -6.57 1.92 9.50
CA TYR A 345 -7.78 2.10 10.30
C TYR A 345 -8.63 0.82 10.32
N GLY A 346 -8.68 0.07 9.22
CA GLY A 346 -9.50 -1.15 9.11
C GLY A 346 -9.18 -2.19 10.18
N PRO A 347 -7.92 -2.69 10.26
CA PRO A 347 -7.53 -3.67 11.29
C PRO A 347 -7.73 -3.18 12.74
N VAL A 348 -7.71 -1.87 12.96
CA VAL A 348 -7.99 -1.29 14.29
C VAL A 348 -9.49 -1.36 14.62
N ALA A 349 -10.36 -1.17 13.62
CA ALA A 349 -11.81 -1.29 13.76
C ALA A 349 -12.23 -2.76 13.91
N ASP A 350 -11.63 -3.64 13.11
CA ASP A 350 -11.82 -5.10 13.16
C ASP A 350 -11.57 -5.66 14.57
N ASN A 351 -10.34 -5.46 15.07
CA ASN A 351 -9.99 -5.84 16.45
C ASN A 351 -10.88 -5.19 17.52
N ALA A 352 -11.40 -3.98 17.27
CA ALA A 352 -12.33 -3.36 18.21
C ALA A 352 -13.66 -4.12 18.26
N GLY A 353 -14.11 -4.67 17.13
CA GLY A 353 -15.23 -5.60 17.05
C GLY A 353 -14.95 -6.89 17.81
N GLY A 354 -13.80 -7.51 17.59
CA GLY A 354 -13.41 -8.73 18.31
C GLY A 354 -13.35 -8.53 19.83
N ILE A 355 -12.78 -7.42 20.29
CA ILE A 355 -12.78 -7.05 21.71
C ILE A 355 -14.20 -6.83 22.24
N ALA A 356 -15.07 -6.19 21.46
CA ALA A 356 -16.45 -5.91 21.85
C ALA A 356 -17.26 -7.20 22.05
N GLU A 357 -17.09 -8.19 21.17
CA GLU A 357 -17.76 -9.48 21.29
C GLU A 357 -17.19 -10.29 22.47
N MET A 358 -15.87 -10.44 22.54
CA MET A 358 -15.20 -11.19 23.63
C MET A 358 -15.50 -10.62 25.03
N SER A 359 -15.77 -9.32 25.13
CA SER A 359 -16.06 -8.63 26.40
C SER A 359 -17.56 -8.42 26.65
N GLU A 360 -18.43 -9.00 25.82
CA GLU A 360 -19.89 -8.89 25.91
C GLU A 360 -20.39 -7.42 26.02
N MET A 361 -19.79 -6.50 25.25
CA MET A 361 -20.06 -5.05 25.36
C MET A 361 -21.45 -4.64 24.84
N GLY A 362 -22.19 -5.57 24.25
CA GLY A 362 -23.57 -5.40 23.79
C GLY A 362 -23.69 -5.15 22.29
N LYS A 363 -24.87 -5.49 21.75
CA LYS A 363 -25.14 -5.49 20.30
C LYS A 363 -24.97 -4.13 19.62
N GLU A 364 -25.29 -3.05 20.32
CA GLU A 364 -25.12 -1.68 19.79
C GLU A 364 -23.64 -1.35 19.56
N THR A 365 -22.76 -1.79 20.47
CA THR A 365 -21.30 -1.61 20.31
C THR A 365 -20.79 -2.43 19.13
N ARG A 366 -21.21 -3.71 19.01
CA ARG A 366 -20.82 -4.57 17.87
C ARG A 366 -21.32 -4.00 16.54
N GLN A 367 -22.55 -3.50 16.46
CA GLN A 367 -23.08 -2.86 15.25
C GLN A 367 -22.27 -1.63 14.82
N ILE A 368 -21.79 -0.84 15.78
CA ILE A 368 -20.92 0.30 15.48
C ILE A 368 -19.58 -0.21 14.93
N THR A 369 -18.95 -1.19 15.57
CA THR A 369 -17.65 -1.72 15.11
C THR A 369 -17.76 -2.43 13.76
N ASP A 370 -18.82 -3.19 13.52
CA ASP A 370 -19.07 -3.87 12.22
C ASP A 370 -19.19 -2.83 11.09
N SER A 371 -19.88 -1.72 11.33
CA SER A 371 -19.98 -0.64 10.33
C SER A 371 -18.65 0.04 10.06
N LEU A 372 -17.74 0.11 11.04
CA LEU A 372 -16.40 0.64 10.86
C LEU A 372 -15.50 -0.35 10.12
N ASP A 373 -15.61 -1.64 10.45
CA ASP A 373 -14.88 -2.72 9.80
C ASP A 373 -15.28 -2.90 8.32
N GLU A 374 -16.57 -2.83 7.98
CA GLU A 374 -17.03 -2.88 6.60
C GLU A 374 -16.36 -1.80 5.72
N VAL A 375 -16.23 -0.59 6.27
CA VAL A 375 -15.50 0.50 5.61
C VAL A 375 -13.99 0.18 5.56
N GLY A 376 -13.43 -0.38 6.63
CA GLY A 376 -12.06 -0.87 6.71
C GLY A 376 -11.70 -1.88 5.62
N ASN A 377 -12.59 -2.83 5.33
CA ASN A 377 -12.41 -3.82 4.27
C ASN A 377 -12.28 -3.18 2.89
N THR A 378 -13.09 -2.15 2.62
CA THR A 378 -12.99 -1.36 1.39
C THR A 378 -11.71 -0.54 1.34
N THR A 379 -11.28 0.07 2.45
CA THR A 379 -10.08 0.90 2.47
C THR A 379 -8.79 0.08 2.37
N ALA A 380 -8.78 -1.14 2.91
CA ALA A 380 -7.69 -2.10 2.71
C ALA A 380 -7.56 -2.52 1.24
N ALA A 381 -8.68 -2.70 0.53
CA ALA A 381 -8.64 -2.96 -0.90
C ALA A 381 -8.08 -1.75 -1.68
N ILE A 382 -8.52 -0.53 -1.35
CA ILE A 382 -8.00 0.70 -1.94
C ILE A 382 -6.48 0.78 -1.74
N GLY A 383 -5.98 0.56 -0.52
CA GLY A 383 -4.55 0.56 -0.22
C GLY A 383 -3.75 -0.44 -1.06
N LYS A 384 -4.25 -1.68 -1.21
CA LYS A 384 -3.68 -2.69 -2.11
C LYS A 384 -3.67 -2.23 -3.58
N GLY A 385 -4.75 -1.60 -4.05
CA GLY A 385 -4.85 -1.05 -5.41
C GLY A 385 -3.81 0.04 -5.68
N PHE A 386 -3.59 0.93 -4.71
CA PHE A 386 -2.52 1.94 -4.74
C PHE A 386 -1.13 1.29 -4.78
N ALA A 387 -0.87 0.32 -3.91
CA ALA A 387 0.40 -0.41 -3.86
C ALA A 387 0.75 -1.01 -5.22
N ILE A 388 -0.18 -1.78 -5.81
CA ILE A 388 0.02 -2.49 -7.07
C ILE A 388 0.25 -1.52 -8.23
N SER A 389 -0.53 -0.45 -8.28
CA SER A 389 -0.45 0.54 -9.36
C SER A 389 0.86 1.34 -9.29
N ALA A 390 1.28 1.73 -8.09
CA ALA A 390 2.56 2.40 -7.88
C ALA A 390 3.75 1.46 -8.13
N ALA A 391 3.66 0.19 -7.70
CA ALA A 391 4.67 -0.82 -7.98
C ALA A 391 4.84 -1.07 -9.49
N ALA A 392 3.75 -1.09 -10.26
CA ALA A 392 3.82 -1.22 -11.72
C ALA A 392 4.57 -0.05 -12.39
N LEU A 393 4.29 1.19 -11.95
CA LEU A 393 4.97 2.39 -12.45
C LEU A 393 6.45 2.43 -12.01
N ALA A 394 6.73 2.06 -10.76
CA ALA A 394 8.09 1.98 -10.23
C ALA A 394 8.91 0.88 -10.92
N ALA A 395 8.32 -0.28 -11.20
CA ALA A 395 8.96 -1.36 -11.95
C ALA A 395 9.38 -0.90 -13.35
N LEU A 396 8.54 -0.14 -14.05
CA LEU A 396 8.90 0.43 -15.35
C LEU A 396 10.06 1.44 -15.24
N ALA A 397 10.07 2.28 -14.20
CA ALA A 397 11.18 3.17 -13.92
C ALA A 397 12.49 2.42 -13.62
N LEU A 398 12.42 1.32 -12.85
CA LEU A 398 13.57 0.46 -12.55
C LEU A 398 14.08 -0.29 -13.78
N ILE A 399 13.20 -0.79 -14.64
CA ILE A 399 13.59 -1.40 -15.92
C ILE A 399 14.31 -0.37 -16.80
N SER A 400 13.81 0.86 -16.81
CA SER A 400 14.44 1.97 -17.55
C SER A 400 15.84 2.28 -17.01
N ALA A 401 15.97 2.38 -15.68
CA ALA A 401 17.27 2.60 -15.03
C ALA A 401 18.25 1.45 -15.29
N TYR A 402 17.75 0.21 -15.31
CA TYR A 402 18.52 -0.97 -15.68
C TYR A 402 19.04 -0.88 -17.12
N ILE A 403 18.18 -0.54 -18.08
CA ILE A 403 18.57 -0.37 -19.49
C ILE A 403 19.65 0.69 -19.61
N GLU A 404 19.44 1.90 -19.05
CA GLU A 404 20.43 2.98 -19.10
C GLU A 404 21.79 2.56 -18.52
N LYS A 405 21.78 1.88 -17.36
CA LYS A 405 23.00 1.42 -16.68
C LYS A 405 23.77 0.37 -17.46
N ILE A 406 23.08 -0.51 -18.19
CA ILE A 406 23.72 -1.49 -19.07
C ILE A 406 24.21 -0.81 -20.34
N SER A 407 23.41 0.09 -20.93
CA SER A 407 23.78 0.84 -22.14
C SER A 407 25.01 1.72 -21.95
N MET A 408 25.27 2.21 -20.72
CA MET A 408 26.53 2.90 -20.39
C MET A 408 27.78 2.01 -20.48
N LYS A 409 27.64 0.68 -20.33
CA LYS A 409 28.73 -0.28 -20.46
C LYS A 409 28.81 -0.88 -21.87
N ASP A 410 27.67 -0.99 -22.53
CA ASP A 410 27.51 -1.50 -23.87
C ASP A 410 26.48 -0.67 -24.63
N GLU A 411 26.96 0.30 -25.42
CA GLU A 411 26.10 1.21 -26.21
C GLU A 411 25.21 0.47 -27.23
N SER A 412 25.54 -0.79 -27.54
CA SER A 412 24.74 -1.62 -28.46
C SER A 412 23.57 -2.35 -27.77
N PHE A 413 23.49 -2.30 -26.44
CA PHE A 413 22.44 -2.96 -25.68
C PHE A 413 21.06 -2.37 -25.97
N VAL A 414 20.15 -3.20 -26.48
CA VAL A 414 18.74 -2.88 -26.70
C VAL A 414 17.89 -3.99 -26.12
N LEU A 415 16.96 -3.64 -25.22
CA LEU A 415 15.97 -4.58 -24.72
C LEU A 415 14.83 -4.73 -25.74
N ALA A 416 15.03 -5.61 -26.73
CA ALA A 416 14.10 -5.79 -27.83
C ALA A 416 13.09 -6.92 -27.54
N ILE A 417 11.78 -6.62 -27.58
CA ILE A 417 10.72 -7.62 -27.32
C ILE A 417 10.74 -8.76 -28.36
N ASN A 418 11.25 -8.52 -29.57
CA ASN A 418 11.36 -9.55 -30.60
C ASN A 418 12.63 -10.43 -30.46
N ASP A 419 13.48 -10.20 -29.46
CA ASP A 419 14.57 -11.11 -29.12
C ASP A 419 14.00 -12.36 -28.42
N PRO A 420 14.26 -13.58 -28.94
CA PRO A 420 13.82 -14.82 -28.31
C PRO A 420 14.23 -14.95 -26.83
N LEU A 421 15.41 -14.46 -26.42
CA LEU A 421 15.85 -14.53 -25.02
C LEU A 421 15.01 -13.62 -24.12
N VAL A 422 14.64 -12.44 -24.61
CA VAL A 422 13.74 -11.52 -23.90
C VAL A 422 12.35 -12.13 -23.77
N LEU A 423 11.81 -12.72 -24.83
CA LEU A 423 10.52 -13.43 -24.79
C LEU A 423 10.53 -14.61 -23.81
N CYS A 424 11.59 -15.44 -23.84
CA CYS A 424 11.76 -16.51 -22.85
C CYS A 424 11.77 -15.95 -21.42
N GLY A 425 12.49 -14.85 -21.18
CA GLY A 425 12.51 -14.15 -19.90
C GLY A 425 11.12 -13.65 -19.48
N MET A 426 10.32 -13.10 -20.40
CA MET A 426 8.96 -12.65 -20.13
C MET A 426 8.03 -13.81 -19.75
N PHE A 427 8.07 -14.95 -20.45
CA PHE A 427 7.27 -16.12 -20.10
C PHE A 427 7.69 -16.72 -18.76
N LEU A 428 8.99 -16.83 -18.49
CA LEU A 428 9.50 -17.27 -17.18
C LEU A 428 9.03 -16.33 -16.07
N GLY A 429 9.17 -15.02 -16.27
CA GLY A 429 8.68 -13.98 -15.36
C GLY A 429 7.17 -14.09 -15.10
N GLY A 430 6.38 -14.35 -16.14
CA GLY A 430 4.93 -14.52 -16.04
C GLY A 430 4.47 -15.73 -15.22
N ILE A 431 5.31 -16.77 -15.07
CA ILE A 431 5.00 -17.95 -14.24
C ILE A 431 5.18 -17.65 -12.75
N PHE A 432 6.09 -16.73 -12.37
CA PHE A 432 6.44 -16.48 -10.97
C PHE A 432 5.23 -16.06 -10.10
N PRO A 433 4.37 -15.10 -10.51
CA PRO A 433 3.18 -14.75 -9.72
C PRO A 433 2.29 -15.96 -9.44
N PHE A 434 2.03 -16.82 -10.44
CA PHE A 434 1.21 -18.03 -10.26
C PHE A 434 1.85 -19.04 -9.31
N LEU A 435 3.15 -19.26 -9.44
CA LEU A 435 3.87 -20.20 -8.59
C LEU A 435 3.91 -19.73 -7.13
N VAL A 436 4.22 -18.45 -6.92
CA VAL A 436 4.23 -17.85 -5.57
C VAL A 436 2.83 -17.86 -4.97
N SER A 437 1.79 -17.48 -5.73
CA SER A 437 0.39 -17.57 -5.27
C SER A 437 0.01 -19.00 -4.89
N SER A 438 0.40 -20.01 -5.68
CA SER A 438 0.13 -21.41 -5.33
C SER A 438 0.81 -21.80 -4.03
N MET A 439 2.08 -21.43 -3.83
CA MET A 439 2.82 -21.75 -2.61
C MET A 439 2.19 -21.10 -1.37
N THR A 440 1.81 -19.82 -1.46
CA THR A 440 1.20 -19.10 -0.32
C THR A 440 -0.21 -19.59 -0.03
N MET A 441 -1.02 -19.90 -1.04
CA MET A 441 -2.36 -20.49 -0.85
C MET A 441 -2.28 -21.88 -0.21
N THR A 442 -1.34 -22.73 -0.63
CA THR A 442 -1.12 -24.03 0.00
C THR A 442 -0.67 -23.89 1.45
N ALA A 443 0.26 -22.96 1.74
CA ALA A 443 0.72 -22.72 3.10
C ALA A 443 -0.41 -22.26 4.05
N VAL A 444 -1.30 -21.37 3.58
CA VAL A 444 -2.51 -20.98 4.34
C VAL A 444 -3.42 -22.17 4.55
N GLY A 445 -3.70 -22.97 3.50
CA GLY A 445 -4.58 -24.13 3.57
C GLY A 445 -4.09 -25.20 4.55
N ASP A 446 -2.80 -25.52 4.53
CA ASP A 446 -2.20 -26.50 5.43
C ASP A 446 -2.31 -26.04 6.90
N ALA A 447 -1.96 -24.78 7.18
CA ALA A 447 -2.04 -24.22 8.53
C ALA A 447 -3.49 -24.08 9.03
N ALA A 448 -4.41 -23.63 8.16
CA ALA A 448 -5.83 -23.53 8.48
C ALA A 448 -6.42 -24.91 8.81
N PHE A 449 -6.02 -25.97 8.11
CA PHE A 449 -6.53 -27.33 8.37
C PHE A 449 -6.11 -27.84 9.75
N ASP A 450 -4.90 -27.53 10.19
CA ASP A 450 -4.46 -27.86 11.54
C ASP A 450 -5.17 -27.00 12.60
N MET A 451 -5.43 -25.72 12.32
CA MET A 451 -6.23 -24.84 13.18
C MET A 451 -7.67 -25.39 13.35
N ILE A 452 -8.31 -25.80 12.25
CA ILE A 452 -9.64 -26.41 12.25
C ILE A 452 -9.68 -27.66 13.14
N LYS A 453 -8.69 -28.56 13.00
CA LYS A 453 -8.63 -29.77 13.85
C LYS A 453 -8.49 -29.42 15.32
N GLU A 454 -7.66 -28.43 15.64
CA GLU A 454 -7.40 -28.04 17.02
C GLU A 454 -8.62 -27.37 17.67
N ILE A 455 -9.30 -26.48 16.95
CA ILE A 455 -10.54 -25.85 17.43
C ILE A 455 -11.62 -26.94 17.65
N ARG A 456 -11.80 -27.86 16.70
CA ARG A 456 -12.71 -29.02 16.85
C ARG A 456 -12.36 -29.95 18.00
N ARG A 457 -11.10 -30.03 18.40
CA ARG A 457 -10.64 -30.87 19.53
C ARG A 457 -10.96 -30.22 20.87
N GLN A 458 -11.03 -28.89 20.92
CA GLN A 458 -11.31 -28.13 22.13
C GLN A 458 -12.81 -27.93 22.38
N PHE A 459 -13.61 -27.79 21.30
CA PHE A 459 -15.06 -27.94 21.37
C PHE A 459 -15.46 -29.38 21.70
#